data_AF-A0A9P6BIJ3-F1
#
_entry.id   AF-A0A9P6BIJ3-F1
#
_cell.length_a   1.000
_cell.length_b   1.000
_cell.length_c   1.000
_cell.angle_alpha   90.00
_cell.angle_beta   90.00
_cell.angle_gamma   90.00
#
_symmetry.space_group_name_H-M   'P 1'
#
loop_
_entity.id
_entity.type
_entity.pdbx_description
1 polymer ?
#
loop_
_entity_poly.entity_id
_entity_poly.type
_entity_poly.pdbx_seq_one_letter_code
_entity_poly.pdbx_strand_id
1 'polypeptide(L)'
;MWGSITKKLRVQPVGKGGFDWWAQTMSGLMNPCPTAEEDIEEAELIQAEVSERMPTRIGDFNNHPLYALERHLKKYEVLHPKHPVLGHVRGEAVYPRSCVKEVKSKENWLKKGRVIKSGDTMPMKWVKSHAATIYQMRLRQQVALSGSKGESTEDGDKSQAGSSENRGDDMVALFGEWQTEAYQPPWIVDGKVPRNQYGRQDVFTPDMVPIGGTHLKGRKIGQVARLLGVDYVEAVTGFEFQSRRSVPVIDGIIVPTECAELVLDAYQEVIHQQQQEAFKKKRVQVLKRWRLVIKGLLLHARLTEEYGESTSAPLEVDEDDWVPKDEVEGSHNSRASQAPVVGETSTVRGDDHGNRPTVSQDTEQEDSGGGFMFD
;
A
#
# COMPACT_ATOMS: atom_id res chain seq x y z
N MET A 1 4.42 -13.20 -33.38
CA MET A 1 5.42 -12.69 -32.42
C MET A 1 4.78 -12.76 -31.04
N TRP A 2 5.25 -13.70 -30.25
CA TRP A 2 4.82 -13.95 -28.89
C TRP A 2 5.01 -12.72 -28.00
N GLY A 3 6.22 -12.14 -28.00
CA GLY A 3 6.59 -11.04 -27.09
C GLY A 3 5.87 -9.71 -27.35
N SER A 4 5.45 -9.45 -28.60
CA SER A 4 4.85 -8.17 -28.99
C SER A 4 3.32 -8.19 -29.11
N ILE A 5 2.73 -9.33 -29.49
CA ILE A 5 1.28 -9.47 -29.75
C ILE A 5 0.64 -10.38 -28.70
N THR A 6 1.03 -11.66 -28.68
CA THR A 6 0.36 -12.68 -27.85
C THR A 6 0.46 -12.37 -26.37
N LYS A 7 1.62 -11.91 -25.89
CA LYS A 7 1.85 -11.54 -24.49
C LYS A 7 0.92 -10.39 -24.07
N LYS A 8 0.69 -9.39 -24.91
CA LYS A 8 -0.20 -8.25 -24.60
C LYS A 8 -1.67 -8.63 -24.53
N LEU A 9 -2.08 -9.69 -25.25
CA LEU A 9 -3.46 -10.19 -25.24
C LEU A 9 -3.76 -11.14 -24.06
N ARG A 10 -2.72 -11.61 -23.35
CA ARG A 10 -2.89 -12.47 -22.17
C ARG A 10 -3.14 -11.63 -20.92
N VAL A 11 -3.87 -12.22 -19.98
CA VAL A 11 -4.02 -11.66 -18.64
C VAL A 11 -2.64 -11.63 -17.97
N GLN A 12 -2.15 -10.43 -17.72
CA GLN A 12 -0.86 -10.23 -17.05
C GLN A 12 -1.03 -10.34 -15.54
N PRO A 13 -0.01 -10.84 -14.81
CA PRO A 13 -0.03 -10.83 -13.35
C PRO A 13 -0.16 -9.39 -12.83
N VAL A 14 -0.77 -9.23 -11.67
CA VAL A 14 -1.08 -7.92 -11.09
C VAL A 14 0.20 -7.23 -10.59
N GLY A 15 0.94 -6.57 -11.48
CA GLY A 15 2.19 -5.91 -11.12
C GLY A 15 3.33 -6.87 -10.71
N LYS A 16 4.47 -6.31 -10.28
CA LYS A 16 5.71 -7.07 -10.03
C LYS A 16 5.70 -7.97 -8.78
N GLY A 17 4.67 -7.88 -7.95
CA GLY A 17 4.54 -8.69 -6.74
C GLY A 17 3.09 -8.96 -6.36
N GLY A 18 2.16 -8.76 -7.29
CA GLY A 18 0.79 -9.19 -7.08
C GLY A 18 0.59 -10.63 -7.52
N PHE A 19 -0.64 -11.06 -7.33
CA PHE A 19 -1.05 -12.43 -7.54
C PHE A 19 -0.93 -12.83 -9.02
N ASP A 20 -0.13 -13.86 -9.28
CA ASP A 20 -0.05 -14.53 -10.58
C ASP A 20 -1.10 -15.63 -10.62
N TRP A 21 -2.29 -15.28 -11.10
CA TRP A 21 -3.42 -16.20 -11.19
C TRP A 21 -3.11 -17.39 -12.09
N TRP A 22 -2.31 -17.19 -13.15
CA TRP A 22 -1.98 -18.25 -14.10
C TRP A 22 -1.05 -19.25 -13.45
N ALA A 23 0.01 -18.76 -12.78
CA ALA A 23 0.92 -19.64 -12.04
C ALA A 23 0.20 -20.40 -10.93
N GLN A 24 -0.71 -19.78 -10.18
CA GLN A 24 -1.46 -20.48 -9.14
C GLN A 24 -2.42 -21.52 -9.71
N THR A 25 -3.13 -21.19 -10.78
CA THR A 25 -4.06 -22.12 -11.44
C THR A 25 -3.31 -23.31 -12.03
N MET A 26 -2.15 -23.06 -12.64
CA MET A 26 -1.30 -24.11 -13.20
C MET A 26 -0.58 -24.91 -12.11
N SER A 27 -0.28 -24.34 -10.94
CA SER A 27 0.47 -25.03 -9.88
C SER A 27 -0.15 -26.35 -9.43
N GLY A 28 -1.48 -26.50 -9.48
CA GLY A 28 -2.16 -27.76 -9.16
C GLY A 28 -2.11 -28.80 -10.29
N LEU A 29 -1.82 -28.37 -11.52
CA LEU A 29 -1.69 -29.18 -12.72
C LEU A 29 -0.23 -29.45 -13.09
N MET A 30 0.70 -28.68 -12.54
CA MET A 30 2.14 -28.82 -12.79
C MET A 30 2.69 -30.06 -12.09
N ASN A 31 3.59 -30.75 -12.78
CA ASN A 31 4.30 -31.89 -12.22
C ASN A 31 5.24 -31.41 -11.10
N PRO A 32 5.11 -31.89 -9.86
CA PRO A 32 5.96 -31.46 -8.75
C PRO A 32 7.42 -31.91 -8.90
N CYS A 33 7.66 -32.91 -9.75
CA CYS A 33 8.97 -33.37 -10.16
C CYS A 33 9.04 -33.29 -11.69
N PRO A 34 9.60 -32.20 -12.25
CA PRO A 34 9.78 -32.06 -13.68
C PRO A 34 10.56 -33.23 -14.26
N THR A 35 10.11 -33.71 -15.41
CA THR A 35 10.80 -34.74 -16.18
C THR A 35 11.87 -34.10 -17.06
N ALA A 36 12.87 -34.89 -17.47
CA ALA A 36 13.91 -34.40 -18.37
C ALA A 36 13.34 -33.92 -19.73
N GLU A 37 12.20 -34.48 -20.16
CA GLU A 37 11.50 -34.05 -21.39
C GLU A 37 10.89 -32.65 -21.21
N GLU A 38 10.28 -32.36 -20.05
CA GLU A 38 9.75 -31.04 -19.72
C GLU A 38 10.85 -29.98 -19.61
N ASP A 39 12.00 -30.33 -19.02
CA ASP A 39 13.16 -29.43 -18.95
C ASP A 39 13.68 -29.09 -20.36
N ILE A 40 13.66 -30.06 -21.28
CA ILE A 40 14.04 -29.86 -22.69
C ILE A 40 13.01 -28.96 -23.38
N GLU A 41 11.71 -29.24 -23.23
CA GLU A 41 10.64 -28.42 -23.81
C GLU A 41 10.70 -26.97 -23.29
N GLU A 42 10.91 -26.77 -21.98
CA GLU A 42 11.04 -25.44 -21.41
C GLU A 42 12.28 -24.71 -21.95
N ALA A 43 13.41 -25.41 -22.09
CA ALA A 43 14.60 -24.85 -22.72
C ALA A 43 14.36 -24.47 -24.20
N GLU A 44 13.63 -25.30 -24.96
CA GLU A 44 13.23 -25.01 -26.35
C GLU A 44 12.30 -23.79 -26.43
N LEU A 45 11.33 -23.68 -25.53
CA LEU A 45 10.42 -22.53 -25.45
C LEU A 45 11.16 -21.23 -25.09
N ILE A 46 12.10 -21.28 -24.14
CA ILE A 46 12.97 -20.15 -23.80
C ILE A 46 13.82 -19.76 -25.01
N GLN A 47 14.40 -20.74 -25.71
CA GLN A 47 15.18 -20.49 -26.91
C GLN A 47 14.32 -19.89 -28.05
N ALA A 48 13.08 -20.34 -28.20
CA ALA A 48 12.13 -19.77 -29.14
C ALA A 48 11.79 -18.31 -28.79
N GLU A 49 11.59 -17.97 -27.51
CA GLU A 49 11.36 -16.58 -27.07
C GLU A 49 12.58 -15.68 -27.34
N VAL A 50 13.79 -16.18 -27.09
CA VAL A 50 15.04 -15.42 -27.32
C VAL A 50 15.35 -15.26 -28.81
N SER A 51 15.07 -16.29 -29.62
CA SER A 51 15.31 -16.27 -31.07
C SER A 51 14.22 -15.54 -31.86
N GLU A 52 13.16 -15.06 -31.20
CA GLU A 52 12.18 -14.19 -31.86
C GLU A 52 12.87 -12.98 -32.48
N ARG A 53 12.52 -12.70 -33.74
CA ARG A 53 13.06 -11.56 -34.47
C ARG A 53 12.70 -10.26 -33.74
N MET A 54 13.67 -9.36 -33.66
CA MET A 54 13.47 -8.02 -33.12
C MET A 54 12.27 -7.34 -33.82
N PRO A 55 11.33 -6.74 -33.06
CA PRO A 55 10.19 -6.04 -33.66
C PRO A 55 10.64 -4.92 -34.59
N THR A 56 9.90 -4.70 -35.68
CA THR A 56 10.22 -3.65 -36.66
C THR A 56 9.39 -2.39 -36.49
N ARG A 57 8.20 -2.53 -35.86
CA ARG A 57 7.30 -1.41 -35.57
C ARG A 57 7.62 -0.84 -34.20
N ILE A 58 7.62 0.48 -34.11
CA ILE A 58 7.86 1.21 -32.86
C ILE A 58 6.90 0.76 -31.76
N GLY A 59 5.59 0.71 -32.03
CA GLY A 59 4.59 0.42 -31.00
C GLY A 59 4.75 -0.97 -30.36
N ASP A 60 5.39 -1.91 -31.06
CA ASP A 60 5.62 -3.26 -30.57
C ASP A 60 6.64 -3.27 -29.41
N PHE A 61 7.52 -2.27 -29.34
CA PHE A 61 8.49 -2.10 -28.25
C PHE A 61 7.88 -1.59 -26.95
N ASN A 62 6.64 -1.11 -26.95
CA ASN A 62 5.99 -0.66 -25.72
C ASN A 62 5.75 -1.86 -24.78
N ASN A 63 6.32 -1.80 -23.58
CA ASN A 63 6.34 -2.87 -22.57
C ASN A 63 6.79 -4.25 -23.12
N HIS A 64 7.69 -4.27 -24.10
CA HIS A 64 8.24 -5.53 -24.63
C HIS A 64 9.14 -6.23 -23.58
N PRO A 65 9.10 -7.57 -23.45
CA PRO A 65 9.85 -8.30 -22.42
C PRO A 65 11.38 -8.18 -22.57
N LEU A 66 11.89 -8.25 -23.80
CA LEU A 66 13.34 -8.28 -24.07
C LEU A 66 13.94 -6.92 -24.44
N TYR A 67 13.15 -6.00 -25.00
CA TYR A 67 13.66 -4.79 -25.66
C TYR A 67 13.01 -3.55 -25.07
N ALA A 68 13.74 -2.44 -25.06
CA ALA A 68 13.25 -1.15 -24.59
C ALA A 68 13.78 -0.01 -25.46
N LEU A 69 12.91 0.97 -25.69
CA LEU A 69 13.24 2.25 -26.30
C LEU A 69 13.15 3.34 -25.25
N GLU A 70 14.00 4.37 -25.36
CA GLU A 70 14.02 5.50 -24.41
C GLU A 70 12.67 6.24 -24.36
N ARG A 71 11.97 6.34 -25.51
CA ARG A 71 10.66 7.01 -25.59
C ARG A 71 9.54 6.31 -24.79
N HIS A 72 9.63 4.99 -24.61
CA HIS A 72 8.58 4.19 -23.96
C HIS A 72 8.88 3.92 -22.48
N LEU A 73 9.86 4.62 -21.91
CA LEU A 73 10.16 4.51 -20.49
C LEU A 73 9.07 5.18 -19.65
N LYS A 74 8.66 4.52 -18.56
CA LYS A 74 7.69 5.09 -17.63
C LYS A 74 8.28 6.27 -16.86
N LYS A 75 7.40 7.03 -16.20
CA LYS A 75 7.75 8.19 -15.36
C LYS A 75 8.85 7.87 -14.34
N TYR A 76 8.82 6.68 -13.72
CA TYR A 76 9.78 6.23 -12.69
C TYR A 76 10.78 5.18 -13.22
N GLU A 77 11.03 5.15 -14.53
CA GLU A 77 12.03 4.29 -15.16
C GLU A 77 13.11 5.13 -15.85
N VAL A 78 14.33 4.59 -15.86
CA VAL A 78 15.52 5.14 -16.53
C VAL A 78 16.33 4.01 -17.16
N LEU A 79 17.02 4.28 -18.26
CA LEU A 79 18.02 3.37 -18.83
C LEU A 79 19.35 3.52 -18.10
N HIS A 80 19.80 2.47 -17.43
CA HIS A 80 21.11 2.41 -16.80
C HIS A 80 21.69 0.99 -16.77
N PRO A 81 22.92 0.80 -17.26
CA PRO A 81 23.70 1.74 -18.06
C PRO A 81 23.14 1.90 -19.49
N LYS A 82 23.46 3.00 -20.19
CA LYS A 82 23.05 3.22 -21.60
C LYS A 82 23.90 2.40 -22.60
N HIS A 83 24.13 1.13 -22.28
CA HIS A 83 24.84 0.14 -23.09
C HIS A 83 24.48 -1.28 -22.62
N PRO A 84 24.57 -2.31 -23.47
CA PRO A 84 24.86 -2.26 -24.91
C PRO A 84 23.67 -1.74 -25.73
N VAL A 85 23.96 -1.17 -26.89
CA VAL A 85 22.93 -0.85 -27.91
C VAL A 85 22.83 -2.06 -28.83
N LEU A 86 21.66 -2.71 -28.86
CA LEU A 86 21.43 -3.93 -29.65
C LEU A 86 21.23 -3.64 -31.14
N GLY A 87 20.73 -2.44 -31.45
CA GLY A 87 20.45 -2.01 -32.81
C GLY A 87 19.75 -0.66 -32.82
N HIS A 88 19.36 -0.23 -34.01
CA HIS A 88 18.60 1.00 -34.20
C HIS A 88 17.32 0.71 -34.97
N VAL A 89 16.20 1.25 -34.50
CA VAL A 89 14.92 1.20 -35.20
C VAL A 89 14.48 2.61 -35.49
N ARG A 90 14.44 2.96 -36.79
CA ARG A 90 14.08 4.30 -37.27
C ARG A 90 14.87 5.43 -36.59
N GLY A 91 16.17 5.21 -36.39
CA GLY A 91 17.09 6.18 -35.77
C GLY A 91 17.15 6.15 -34.24
N GLU A 92 16.34 5.35 -33.56
CA GLU A 92 16.41 5.22 -32.10
C GLU A 92 17.16 3.96 -31.66
N ALA A 93 18.05 4.12 -30.69
CA ALA A 93 18.79 3.02 -30.09
C ALA A 93 17.86 2.09 -29.30
N VAL A 94 17.95 0.79 -29.59
CA VAL A 94 17.26 -0.28 -28.87
C VAL A 94 18.18 -0.82 -27.80
N TYR A 95 17.69 -0.84 -26.56
CA TYR A 95 18.39 -1.38 -25.40
C TYR A 95 17.74 -2.68 -24.94
N PRO A 96 18.48 -3.59 -24.29
CA PRO A 96 17.85 -4.70 -23.61
C PRO A 96 17.00 -4.19 -22.44
N ARG A 97 15.86 -4.83 -22.17
CA ARG A 97 14.96 -4.45 -21.07
C ARG A 97 15.65 -4.57 -19.71
N SER A 98 16.69 -5.39 -19.59
CA SER A 98 17.54 -5.49 -18.39
C SER A 98 18.24 -4.18 -17.99
N CYS A 99 18.47 -3.28 -18.95
CA CYS A 99 19.00 -1.93 -18.70
C CYS A 99 17.94 -0.95 -18.22
N VAL A 100 16.64 -1.28 -18.32
CA VAL A 100 15.58 -0.46 -17.73
C VAL A 100 15.55 -0.70 -16.24
N LYS A 101 15.84 0.35 -15.48
CA LYS A 101 15.85 0.30 -14.02
C LYS A 101 14.80 1.24 -13.44
N GLU A 102 14.22 0.82 -12.33
CA GLU A 102 13.34 1.68 -11.54
C GLU A 102 14.14 2.71 -10.76
N VAL A 103 13.64 3.93 -10.74
CA VAL A 103 14.16 5.03 -9.92
C VAL A 103 13.10 5.46 -8.91
N LYS A 104 13.52 5.73 -7.67
CA LYS A 104 12.63 6.09 -6.55
C LYS A 104 13.16 7.30 -5.81
N SER A 105 12.27 8.00 -5.10
CA SER A 105 12.65 9.10 -4.21
C SER A 105 13.43 8.55 -3.00
N LYS A 106 14.14 9.45 -2.30
CA LYS A 106 14.88 9.13 -1.07
C LYS A 106 14.01 8.39 -0.04
N GLU A 107 12.79 8.88 0.19
CA GLU A 107 11.83 8.30 1.12
C GLU A 107 11.40 6.88 0.70
N ASN A 108 11.18 6.65 -0.59
CA ASN A 108 10.78 5.34 -1.09
C ASN A 108 11.93 4.32 -1.09
N TRP A 109 13.18 4.77 -1.20
CA TRP A 109 14.34 3.92 -0.94
C TRP A 109 14.49 3.58 0.54
N LEU A 110 14.22 4.53 1.44
CA LEU A 110 14.24 4.28 2.88
C LEU A 110 13.23 3.20 3.28
N LYS A 111 12.02 3.21 2.69
CA LYS A 111 11.01 2.14 2.87
C LYS A 111 11.48 0.76 2.41
N LYS A 112 12.49 0.69 1.53
CA LYS A 112 13.14 -0.55 1.08
C LYS A 112 14.41 -0.88 1.89
N GLY A 113 14.67 -0.20 3.00
CA GLY A 113 15.88 -0.41 3.81
C GLY A 113 17.16 0.07 3.11
N ARG A 114 17.07 1.06 2.21
CA ARG A 114 18.22 1.60 1.48
C ARG A 114 18.31 3.11 1.65
N VAL A 115 19.53 3.62 1.74
CA VAL A 115 19.82 5.06 1.78
C VAL A 115 20.68 5.45 0.60
N ILE A 116 20.57 6.70 0.18
CA ILE A 116 21.41 7.24 -0.90
C ILE A 116 22.85 7.34 -0.35
N LYS A 117 23.84 6.90 -1.14
CA LYS A 117 25.25 7.00 -0.77
C LYS A 117 25.61 8.45 -0.43
N SER A 118 26.43 8.64 0.60
CA SER A 118 26.78 9.96 1.13
C SER A 118 27.49 10.86 0.08
N GLY A 119 27.22 12.18 0.15
CA GLY A 119 28.01 13.23 -0.50
C GLY A 119 27.49 13.77 -1.82
N ASP A 120 27.73 13.08 -2.94
CA ASP A 120 27.73 13.72 -4.27
C ASP A 120 26.96 12.96 -5.37
N THR A 121 26.09 12.01 -5.00
CA THR A 121 25.32 11.28 -6.03
C THR A 121 24.24 12.17 -6.63
N MET A 122 24.43 12.56 -7.90
CA MET A 122 23.42 13.28 -8.66
C MET A 122 22.18 12.42 -8.93
N PRO A 123 20.96 12.95 -8.78
CA PRO A 123 19.75 12.22 -9.12
C PRO A 123 19.65 11.94 -10.62
N MET A 124 19.14 10.76 -10.96
CA MET A 124 19.00 10.33 -12.36
C MET A 124 17.84 11.04 -13.08
N LYS A 125 16.79 11.40 -12.35
CA LYS A 125 15.58 12.00 -12.91
C LYS A 125 14.93 12.93 -11.90
N TRP A 126 14.42 14.05 -12.37
CA TRP A 126 13.59 14.96 -11.58
C TRP A 126 12.16 14.87 -12.06
N VAL A 127 11.22 14.79 -11.11
CA VAL A 127 9.82 14.55 -11.40
C VAL A 127 8.96 15.47 -10.56
N LYS A 128 7.95 16.10 -11.17
CA LYS A 128 6.96 16.90 -10.43
C LYS A 128 6.26 16.04 -9.37
N SER A 129 6.33 16.51 -8.13
CA SER A 129 5.63 15.98 -6.97
C SER A 129 4.12 16.08 -7.20
N HIS A 130 3.39 15.10 -6.67
CA HIS A 130 1.94 15.18 -6.61
C HIS A 130 1.54 15.10 -5.14
N ALA A 131 0.82 16.11 -4.66
CA ALA A 131 0.32 16.11 -3.29
C ALA A 131 -0.75 15.01 -3.14
N ALA A 132 -0.43 13.95 -2.41
CA ALA A 132 -1.35 12.81 -2.21
C ALA A 132 -2.29 13.02 -1.00
N THR A 133 -1.83 13.73 0.03
CA THR A 133 -2.57 13.93 1.28
C THR A 133 -3.34 15.25 1.27
N ILE A 134 -4.52 15.32 1.91
CA ILE A 134 -5.30 16.56 2.07
C ILE A 134 -4.44 17.71 2.61
N TYR A 135 -3.60 17.43 3.61
CA TYR A 135 -2.70 18.42 4.19
C TYR A 135 -1.74 19.00 3.15
N GLN A 136 -1.07 18.13 2.37
CA GLN A 136 -0.16 18.53 1.31
C GLN A 136 -0.88 19.31 0.18
N MET A 137 -2.10 18.88 -0.18
CA MET A 137 -2.92 19.58 -1.18
C MET A 137 -3.28 21.00 -0.72
N ARG A 138 -3.70 21.16 0.54
CA ARG A 138 -4.03 22.47 1.14
C ARG A 138 -2.80 23.37 1.25
N LEU A 139 -1.67 22.81 1.66
CA LEU A 139 -0.41 23.56 1.77
C LEU A 139 0.01 24.10 0.39
N ARG A 140 -0.06 23.27 -0.66
CA ARG A 140 0.20 23.69 -2.03
C ARG A 140 -0.76 24.78 -2.51
N GLN A 141 -2.05 24.66 -2.19
CA GLN A 141 -3.05 25.69 -2.52
C GLN A 141 -2.72 27.02 -1.82
N GLN A 142 -2.29 26.98 -0.55
CA GLN A 142 -1.90 28.17 0.20
C GLN A 142 -0.63 28.83 -0.38
N VAL A 143 0.37 28.05 -0.79
CA VAL A 143 1.57 28.55 -1.48
C VAL A 143 1.20 29.16 -2.84
N ALA A 144 0.34 28.52 -3.62
CA ALA A 144 -0.13 29.05 -4.90
C ALA A 144 -0.91 30.36 -4.75
N LEU A 145 -1.73 30.51 -3.70
CA LEU A 145 -2.48 31.72 -3.39
C LEU A 145 -1.62 32.84 -2.82
N SER A 146 -0.60 32.51 -2.03
CA SER A 146 0.33 33.49 -1.44
C SER A 146 1.37 34.02 -2.43
N GLY A 147 1.41 33.50 -3.65
CA GLY A 147 1.83 34.27 -4.82
C GLY A 147 3.24 34.86 -4.77
N SER A 148 4.19 34.23 -4.07
CA SER A 148 5.63 34.52 -4.26
C SER A 148 6.11 33.93 -5.59
N LYS A 149 5.47 34.36 -6.67
CA LYS A 149 5.92 34.20 -8.04
C LYS A 149 6.97 35.30 -8.21
N GLY A 150 8.24 34.95 -8.00
CA GLY A 150 9.35 35.85 -8.27
C GLY A 150 9.18 36.49 -9.64
N GLU A 151 9.09 37.80 -9.62
CA GLU A 151 9.09 38.70 -10.77
C GLU A 151 10.41 38.51 -11.53
N SER A 152 10.42 37.67 -12.55
CA SER A 152 11.43 37.73 -13.59
C SER A 152 10.89 38.67 -14.66
N THR A 153 11.38 39.90 -14.62
CA THR A 153 11.26 40.92 -15.66
C THR A 153 11.53 40.28 -17.02
N GLU A 154 10.60 40.48 -17.95
CA GLU A 154 10.76 40.13 -19.35
C GLU A 154 11.87 41.02 -19.94
N ASP A 155 13.01 40.42 -20.30
CA ASP A 155 13.81 40.74 -21.50
C ASP A 155 15.19 40.06 -21.44
N GLY A 156 15.57 39.36 -22.53
CA GLY A 156 16.98 39.14 -22.87
C GLY A 156 17.57 37.74 -22.73
N ASP A 157 17.53 37.02 -23.85
CA ASP A 157 18.58 36.13 -24.40
C ASP A 157 18.79 34.70 -23.82
N LYS A 158 18.75 33.74 -24.76
CA LYS A 158 18.99 32.31 -24.55
C LYS A 158 20.44 32.00 -24.90
N SER A 159 21.32 31.97 -23.92
CA SER A 159 22.62 31.28 -24.07
C SER A 159 23.04 30.52 -22.81
N GLN A 160 22.95 29.19 -22.95
CA GLN A 160 23.87 28.15 -22.51
C GLN A 160 24.72 28.33 -21.22
N ALA A 161 24.52 27.35 -20.32
CA ALA A 161 25.41 26.86 -19.27
C ALA A 161 25.43 27.59 -17.92
N GLY A 162 24.91 26.88 -16.89
CA GLY A 162 25.47 26.92 -15.54
C GLY A 162 24.81 27.83 -14.51
N SER A 163 23.59 27.52 -14.06
CA SER A 163 23.12 27.91 -12.72
C SER A 163 21.93 27.06 -12.28
N SER A 164 22.24 26.06 -11.44
CA SER A 164 21.29 25.17 -10.79
C SER A 164 20.70 25.86 -9.56
N GLU A 165 19.72 26.74 -9.72
CA GLU A 165 19.11 27.36 -8.52
C GLU A 165 17.63 27.76 -8.62
N ASN A 166 16.91 27.41 -9.70
CA ASN A 166 15.46 27.64 -9.78
C ASN A 166 14.72 26.50 -10.51
N ARG A 167 14.96 25.25 -10.08
CA ARG A 167 14.05 24.14 -10.44
C ARG A 167 12.90 24.17 -9.44
N GLY A 168 11.78 24.77 -9.85
CA GLY A 168 10.63 25.11 -9.01
C GLY A 168 10.29 24.07 -7.93
N ASP A 169 9.85 24.60 -6.79
CA ASP A 169 9.61 24.02 -5.46
C ASP A 169 8.86 22.66 -5.39
N ASP A 170 8.35 22.18 -6.53
CA ASP A 170 7.56 20.96 -6.65
C ASP A 170 8.34 19.76 -7.24
N MET A 171 9.65 19.84 -7.47
CA MET A 171 10.40 18.73 -8.12
C MET A 171 11.01 17.75 -7.11
N VAL A 172 10.70 16.46 -7.25
CA VAL A 172 11.27 15.35 -6.47
C VAL A 172 12.42 14.71 -7.24
N ALA A 173 13.55 14.59 -6.56
CA ALA A 173 14.73 13.86 -7.03
C ALA A 173 14.51 12.33 -6.97
N LEU A 174 14.82 11.63 -8.06
CA LEU A 174 14.75 10.16 -8.15
C LEU A 174 16.14 9.57 -8.36
N PHE A 175 16.39 8.48 -7.64
CA PHE A 175 17.67 7.78 -7.59
C PHE A 175 17.47 6.32 -7.99
N GLY A 176 18.49 5.73 -8.61
CA GLY A 176 18.54 4.30 -8.93
C GLY A 176 19.15 3.47 -7.81
N GLU A 177 18.93 2.15 -7.83
CA GLU A 177 19.45 1.23 -6.80
C GLU A 177 20.98 1.28 -6.65
N TRP A 178 21.71 1.43 -7.76
CA TRP A 178 23.17 1.51 -7.78
C TRP A 178 23.74 2.75 -7.06
N GLN A 179 22.91 3.78 -6.87
CA GLN A 179 23.23 5.01 -6.14
C GLN A 179 22.95 4.89 -4.64
N THR A 180 22.39 3.75 -4.21
CA THR A 180 22.01 3.50 -2.82
C THR A 180 22.91 2.46 -2.17
N GLU A 181 22.93 2.49 -0.84
CA GLU A 181 23.57 1.52 0.04
C GLU A 181 22.55 1.00 1.06
N ALA A 182 22.85 -0.13 1.70
CA ALA A 182 21.98 -0.69 2.73
C ALA A 182 21.91 0.27 3.93
N TYR A 183 20.70 0.52 4.43
CA TYR A 183 20.49 1.32 5.64
C TYR A 183 21.21 0.65 6.81
N GLN A 184 21.99 1.43 7.55
CA GLN A 184 22.65 0.97 8.77
C GLN A 184 21.79 1.35 9.97
N PRO A 185 21.13 0.40 10.63
CA PRO A 185 20.30 0.69 11.79
C PRO A 185 21.16 1.17 12.98
N PRO A 186 20.60 2.04 13.84
CA PRO A 186 21.28 2.50 15.05
C PRO A 186 21.45 1.35 16.04
N TRP A 187 22.43 1.47 16.93
CA TRP A 187 22.66 0.52 18.01
C TRP A 187 21.79 0.86 19.22
N ILE A 188 21.35 -0.16 19.96
CA ILE A 188 20.79 0.01 21.30
C ILE A 188 21.94 0.26 22.27
N VAL A 189 21.82 1.32 23.09
CA VAL A 189 22.83 1.72 24.07
C VAL A 189 22.18 1.71 25.46
N ASP A 190 22.83 1.08 26.43
CA ASP A 190 22.36 0.98 27.83
C ASP A 190 20.93 0.44 27.99
N GLY A 191 20.55 -0.52 27.14
CA GLY A 191 19.20 -1.09 27.14
C GLY A 191 18.10 -0.12 26.69
N LYS A 192 18.46 1.03 26.12
CA LYS A 192 17.50 2.04 25.62
C LYS A 192 17.40 2.00 24.11
N VAL A 193 16.18 1.87 23.61
CA VAL A 193 15.91 1.79 22.18
C VAL A 193 15.93 3.20 21.57
N PRO A 194 16.64 3.44 20.46
CA PRO A 194 16.65 4.74 19.78
C PRO A 194 15.26 5.12 19.28
N ARG A 195 14.94 6.43 19.33
CA ARG A 195 13.64 6.98 18.95
C ARG A 195 13.81 8.07 17.89
N ASN A 196 12.92 8.07 16.91
CA ASN A 196 12.78 9.15 15.95
C ASN A 196 12.14 10.40 16.61
N GLN A 197 12.06 11.52 15.90
CA GLN A 197 11.48 12.79 16.37
C GLN A 197 10.03 12.68 16.88
N TYR A 198 9.31 11.64 16.48
CA TYR A 198 7.94 11.36 16.91
C TYR A 198 7.86 10.42 18.13
N GLY A 199 8.99 10.04 18.72
CA GLY A 199 9.04 9.09 19.84
C GLY A 199 8.79 7.62 19.43
N ARG A 200 8.80 7.32 18.13
CA ARG A 200 8.62 5.98 17.53
C ARG A 200 9.85 5.58 16.73
N GLN A 201 9.89 4.34 16.23
CA GLN A 201 10.96 3.88 15.34
C GLN A 201 10.37 3.35 14.03
N ASP A 202 10.89 3.82 12.91
CA ASP A 202 10.47 3.38 11.57
C ASP A 202 11.22 2.09 11.20
N VAL A 203 10.48 0.99 10.97
CA VAL A 203 11.01 -0.34 10.64
C VAL A 203 10.22 -0.90 9.46
N PHE A 204 10.55 -0.44 8.25
CA PHE A 204 9.86 -0.87 7.02
C PHE A 204 10.33 -2.24 6.52
N THR A 205 11.55 -2.63 6.88
CA THR A 205 12.14 -3.94 6.54
C THR A 205 12.76 -4.55 7.80
N PRO A 206 12.88 -5.90 7.89
CA PRO A 206 13.48 -6.56 9.05
C PRO A 206 14.90 -6.05 9.38
N ASP A 207 15.65 -5.63 8.36
CA ASP A 207 17.03 -5.13 8.51
C ASP A 207 17.11 -3.71 9.11
N MET A 208 15.98 -3.01 9.27
CA MET A 208 15.93 -1.67 9.90
C MET A 208 15.78 -1.73 11.42
N VAL A 209 15.64 -2.92 12.00
CA VAL A 209 15.58 -3.09 13.46
C VAL A 209 16.93 -2.67 14.06
N PRO A 210 16.94 -1.82 15.11
CA PRO A 210 18.17 -1.45 15.81
C PRO A 210 19.00 -2.66 16.21
N ILE A 211 20.32 -2.55 16.09
CA ILE A 211 21.23 -3.65 16.44
C ILE A 211 21.17 -3.87 17.96
N GLY A 212 20.96 -5.12 18.37
CA GLY A 212 20.69 -5.49 19.76
C GLY A 212 19.21 -5.35 20.16
N GLY A 213 18.34 -5.01 19.20
CA GLY A 213 16.89 -4.95 19.37
C GLY A 213 16.17 -6.10 18.67
N THR A 214 15.00 -6.43 19.18
CA THR A 214 14.11 -7.43 18.60
C THR A 214 12.72 -6.83 18.38
N HIS A 215 12.19 -7.01 17.17
CA HIS A 215 10.84 -6.57 16.81
C HIS A 215 9.81 -7.62 17.24
N LEU A 216 9.02 -7.31 18.27
CA LEU A 216 7.95 -8.15 18.77
C LEU A 216 6.61 -7.66 18.22
N LYS A 217 5.97 -8.50 17.40
CA LYS A 217 4.65 -8.22 16.81
C LYS A 217 3.54 -8.59 17.79
N GLY A 218 2.60 -7.68 18.01
CA GLY A 218 1.49 -7.91 18.93
C GLY A 218 0.62 -6.69 19.14
N ARG A 219 -0.67 -6.91 19.35
CA ARG A 219 -1.61 -5.83 19.68
C ARG A 219 -1.46 -5.48 21.16
N LYS A 220 -1.31 -4.20 21.48
CA LYS A 220 -1.16 -3.71 22.86
C LYS A 220 0.02 -4.34 23.65
N ILE A 221 0.97 -4.97 22.97
CA ILE A 221 2.15 -5.59 23.61
C ILE A 221 3.01 -4.58 24.39
N GLY A 222 3.01 -3.31 23.98
CA GLY A 222 3.67 -2.23 24.72
C GLY A 222 3.14 -2.04 26.15
N GLN A 223 1.88 -2.40 26.43
CA GLN A 223 1.34 -2.36 27.79
C GLN A 223 2.00 -3.42 28.69
N VAL A 224 2.29 -4.60 28.13
CA VAL A 224 2.97 -5.69 28.84
C VAL A 224 4.43 -5.32 29.11
N ALA A 225 5.14 -4.80 28.11
CA ALA A 225 6.51 -4.31 28.29
C ALA A 225 6.61 -3.20 29.35
N ARG A 226 5.64 -2.27 29.37
CA ARG A 226 5.53 -1.22 30.38
C ARG A 226 5.32 -1.79 31.79
N LEU A 227 4.50 -2.83 31.92
CA LEU A 227 4.25 -3.50 33.21
C LEU A 227 5.49 -4.19 33.75
N LEU A 228 6.32 -4.76 32.86
CA LEU A 228 7.59 -5.40 33.20
C LEU A 228 8.74 -4.41 33.44
N GLY A 229 8.54 -3.11 33.19
CA GLY A 229 9.56 -2.08 33.37
C GLY A 229 10.67 -2.10 32.31
N VAL A 230 10.44 -2.73 31.16
CA VAL A 230 11.38 -2.81 30.04
C VAL A 230 11.21 -1.59 29.13
N ASP A 231 12.31 -0.96 28.71
CA ASP A 231 12.26 0.13 27.71
C ASP A 231 11.84 -0.43 26.35
N TYR A 232 10.87 0.22 25.71
CA TYR A 232 10.36 -0.20 24.42
C TYR A 232 9.98 1.01 23.56
N VAL A 233 9.92 0.78 22.24
CA VAL A 233 9.48 1.76 21.26
C VAL A 233 8.47 1.13 20.31
N GLU A 234 7.43 1.88 19.95
CA GLU A 234 6.45 1.43 18.94
C GLU A 234 7.10 1.34 17.56
N ALA A 235 6.92 0.21 16.88
CA ALA A 235 7.46 -0.03 15.55
C ALA A 235 6.45 0.39 14.48
N VAL A 236 6.82 1.38 13.67
CA VAL A 236 6.04 1.80 12.49
C VAL A 236 6.52 1.01 11.29
N THR A 237 5.69 0.09 10.79
CA THR A 237 6.03 -0.79 9.66
C THR A 237 5.56 -0.26 8.31
N GLY A 238 4.67 0.73 8.30
CA GLY A 238 4.15 1.31 7.08
C GLY A 238 3.22 2.48 7.34
N PHE A 239 2.58 2.93 6.26
CA PHE A 239 1.57 3.99 6.30
C PHE A 239 0.37 3.56 5.47
N GLU A 240 -0.81 3.70 6.05
CA GLU A 240 -2.08 3.44 5.37
C GLU A 240 -2.72 4.76 4.96
N PHE A 241 -3.32 4.79 3.76
CA PHE A 241 -4.05 5.93 3.28
C PHE A 241 -5.54 5.77 3.58
N GLN A 242 -6.01 6.39 4.65
CA GLN A 242 -7.42 6.41 5.03
C GLN A 242 -7.99 7.81 4.82
N SER A 243 -9.07 7.92 4.04
CA SER A 243 -9.78 9.18 3.79
C SER A 243 -8.84 10.33 3.34
N ARG A 244 -7.92 10.04 2.42
CA ARG A 244 -6.87 10.97 1.92
C ARG A 244 -5.95 11.54 3.03
N ARG A 245 -5.83 10.83 4.15
CA ARG A 245 -4.84 11.04 5.22
C ARG A 245 -3.87 9.87 5.23
N SER A 246 -2.60 10.13 5.54
CA SER A 246 -1.60 9.07 5.72
C SER A 246 -1.43 8.84 7.22
N VAL A 247 -1.74 7.62 7.68
CA VAL A 247 -1.70 7.23 9.10
C VAL A 247 -0.63 6.14 9.26
N PRO A 248 0.27 6.24 10.25
CA PRO A 248 1.28 5.20 10.48
C PRO A 248 0.63 3.91 10.97
N VAL A 249 1.01 2.79 10.35
CA VAL A 249 0.64 1.45 10.78
C VAL A 249 1.66 1.02 11.84
N ILE A 250 1.18 0.88 13.08
CA ILE A 250 1.98 0.44 14.21
C ILE A 250 1.79 -1.06 14.37
N ASP A 251 2.85 -1.83 14.12
CA ASP A 251 2.85 -3.28 14.27
C ASP A 251 3.82 -3.66 15.38
N GLY A 252 3.34 -3.74 16.62
CA GLY A 252 4.14 -4.19 17.75
C GLY A 252 5.16 -3.17 18.27
N ILE A 253 6.21 -3.70 18.92
CA ILE A 253 7.22 -2.91 19.63
C ILE A 253 8.64 -3.44 19.35
N ILE A 254 9.63 -2.58 19.55
CA ILE A 254 11.05 -2.96 19.60
C ILE A 254 11.49 -2.92 21.06
N VAL A 255 12.14 -3.99 21.49
CA VAL A 255 12.72 -4.14 22.83
C VAL A 255 14.18 -4.58 22.71
N PRO A 256 15.03 -4.34 23.71
CA PRO A 256 16.35 -4.96 23.78
C PRO A 256 16.24 -6.49 23.69
N THR A 257 17.15 -7.13 22.96
CA THR A 257 17.14 -8.59 22.74
C THR A 257 17.17 -9.37 24.05
N GLU A 258 17.87 -8.87 25.07
CA GLU A 258 17.96 -9.47 26.40
C GLU A 258 16.59 -9.60 27.10
N CYS A 259 15.66 -8.69 26.82
CA CYS A 259 14.33 -8.68 27.43
C CYS A 259 13.25 -9.27 26.52
N ALA A 260 13.60 -9.68 25.30
CA ALA A 260 12.63 -10.08 24.28
C ALA A 260 11.81 -11.31 24.70
N GLU A 261 12.47 -12.33 25.24
CA GLU A 261 11.83 -13.57 25.71
C GLU A 261 10.88 -13.30 26.88
N LEU A 262 11.34 -12.54 27.88
CA LEU A 262 10.52 -12.16 29.05
C LEU A 262 9.21 -11.47 28.64
N VAL A 263 9.30 -10.50 27.73
CA VAL A 263 8.13 -9.75 27.25
C VAL A 263 7.21 -10.63 26.43
N LEU A 264 7.78 -11.52 25.61
CA LEU A 264 7.01 -12.43 24.77
C LEU A 264 6.21 -13.44 25.61
N ASP A 265 6.83 -14.05 26.61
CA ASP A 265 6.19 -15.02 27.50
C ASP A 265 5.03 -14.38 28.26
N ALA A 266 5.28 -13.22 28.88
CA ALA A 266 4.23 -12.46 29.57
C ALA A 266 3.09 -12.05 28.63
N TYR A 267 3.40 -11.71 27.38
CA TYR A 267 2.38 -11.37 26.39
C TYR A 267 1.55 -12.59 25.96
N GLN A 268 2.18 -13.75 25.80
CA GLN A 268 1.49 -15.01 25.51
C GLN A 268 0.55 -15.40 26.65
N GLU A 269 0.94 -15.22 27.91
CA GLU A 269 0.08 -15.45 29.06
C GLU A 269 -1.16 -14.54 29.03
N VAL A 270 -0.97 -13.25 28.73
CA VAL A 270 -2.08 -12.30 28.61
C VAL A 270 -3.04 -12.70 27.49
N ILE A 271 -2.53 -13.09 26.31
CA ILE A 271 -3.37 -13.59 25.22
C ILE A 271 -4.12 -14.84 25.64
N HIS A 272 -3.43 -15.79 26.27
CA HIS A 272 -4.01 -17.06 26.69
C HIS A 272 -5.15 -16.85 27.69
N GLN A 273 -4.97 -15.97 28.68
CA GLN A 273 -6.02 -15.59 29.62
C GLN A 273 -7.24 -14.96 28.91
N GLN A 274 -7.01 -14.02 27.98
CA GLN A 274 -8.09 -13.42 27.20
C GLN A 274 -8.86 -14.44 26.37
N GLN A 275 -8.16 -15.39 25.74
CA GLN A 275 -8.78 -16.48 24.97
C GLN A 275 -9.61 -17.39 25.86
N GLN A 276 -9.14 -17.74 27.06
CA GLN A 276 -9.90 -18.56 28.00
C GLN A 276 -11.18 -17.85 28.47
N GLU A 277 -11.09 -16.56 28.79
CA GLU A 277 -12.27 -15.76 29.16
C GLU A 277 -13.26 -15.62 28.01
N ALA A 278 -12.78 -15.35 26.80
CA ALA A 278 -13.60 -15.29 25.60
C ALA A 278 -14.28 -16.64 25.32
N PHE A 279 -13.56 -17.75 25.50
CA PHE A 279 -14.11 -19.09 25.36
C PHE A 279 -15.18 -19.38 26.42
N LYS A 280 -14.96 -19.02 27.68
CA LYS A 280 -15.96 -19.14 28.75
C LYS A 280 -17.23 -18.34 28.40
N LYS A 281 -17.08 -17.09 27.96
CA LYS A 281 -18.21 -16.24 27.52
C LYS A 281 -18.95 -16.87 26.33
N LYS A 282 -18.23 -17.33 25.31
CA LYS A 282 -18.80 -17.99 24.13
C LYS A 282 -19.52 -19.29 24.49
N ARG A 283 -18.97 -20.11 25.40
CA ARG A 283 -19.63 -21.33 25.89
C ARG A 283 -20.97 -21.00 26.55
N VAL A 284 -21.01 -19.98 27.41
CA VAL A 284 -22.26 -19.55 28.05
C VAL A 284 -23.28 -19.11 27.01
N GLN A 285 -22.87 -18.33 26.00
CA GLN A 285 -23.76 -17.92 24.91
C GLN A 285 -24.27 -19.11 24.09
N VAL A 286 -23.40 -20.06 23.75
CA VAL A 286 -23.76 -21.27 23.01
C VAL A 286 -24.77 -22.11 23.80
N LEU A 287 -24.57 -22.29 25.10
CA LEU A 287 -25.52 -23.00 25.96
C LEU A 287 -26.88 -22.29 26.05
N LYS A 288 -26.91 -20.95 26.09
CA LYS A 288 -28.15 -20.17 26.02
C LYS A 288 -28.88 -20.41 24.69
N ARG A 289 -28.16 -20.35 23.55
CA ARG A 289 -28.73 -20.63 22.22
C ARG A 289 -29.25 -22.05 22.09
N TRP A 290 -28.52 -23.05 22.60
CA TRP A 290 -29.00 -24.44 22.61
C TRP A 290 -30.24 -24.63 23.48
N ARG A 291 -30.31 -23.95 24.63
CA ARG A 291 -31.51 -23.98 25.46
C ARG A 291 -32.73 -23.45 24.71
N LEU A 292 -32.58 -22.36 23.96
CA LEU A 292 -33.64 -21.80 23.11
C LEU A 292 -34.09 -22.80 22.04
N VAL A 293 -33.14 -23.42 21.33
CA VAL A 293 -33.45 -24.43 20.30
C VAL A 293 -34.19 -25.63 20.89
N ILE A 294 -33.72 -26.17 22.02
CA ILE A 294 -34.35 -27.32 22.68
C ILE A 294 -35.75 -26.97 23.17
N LYS A 295 -35.93 -25.79 23.79
CA LYS A 295 -37.26 -25.31 24.20
C LYS A 295 -38.20 -25.19 23.00
N GLY A 296 -37.73 -24.61 21.89
CA GLY A 296 -38.50 -24.51 20.65
C GLY A 296 -38.90 -25.88 20.09
N LEU A 297 -37.98 -26.85 20.08
CA LEU A 297 -38.27 -28.22 19.64
C LEU A 297 -39.26 -28.94 20.56
N LEU A 298 -39.11 -28.81 21.87
CA LEU A 298 -40.05 -29.38 22.85
C LEU A 298 -41.45 -28.78 22.69
N LEU A 299 -41.52 -27.47 22.48
CA LEU A 299 -42.79 -26.76 22.27
C LEU A 299 -43.44 -27.17 20.95
N HIS A 300 -42.65 -27.30 19.87
CA HIS A 300 -43.14 -27.82 18.59
C HIS A 300 -43.65 -29.27 18.72
N ALA A 301 -42.91 -30.14 19.42
CA ALA A 301 -43.33 -31.52 19.65
C ALA A 301 -44.66 -31.59 20.43
N ARG A 302 -44.79 -30.80 21.51
CA ARG A 302 -46.03 -30.70 22.28
C ARG A 302 -47.20 -30.18 21.44
N LEU A 303 -47.00 -29.11 20.68
CA LEU A 303 -48.03 -28.56 19.78
C LEU A 303 -48.46 -29.59 18.73
N THR A 304 -47.53 -30.40 18.21
CA THR A 304 -47.83 -31.44 17.24
C THR A 304 -48.67 -32.57 17.85
N GLU A 305 -48.41 -32.93 19.12
CA GLU A 305 -49.15 -33.96 19.86
C GLU A 305 -50.56 -33.48 20.29
N GLU A 306 -50.69 -32.25 20.78
CA GLU A 306 -51.97 -31.70 21.25
C GLU A 306 -52.89 -31.24 20.10
N TYR A 307 -52.34 -30.78 18.97
CA TYR A 307 -53.12 -30.13 17.90
C TYR A 307 -53.00 -30.76 16.52
N GLY A 308 -52.24 -31.85 16.33
CA GLY A 308 -52.22 -32.65 15.10
C GLY A 308 -52.13 -31.83 13.81
N GLU A 309 -50.90 -31.50 13.40
CA GLU A 309 -50.51 -30.98 12.07
C GLU A 309 -51.53 -30.03 11.40
N SER A 310 -52.06 -29.06 12.16
CA SER A 310 -53.01 -28.10 11.58
C SER A 310 -53.04 -26.76 12.31
N THR A 311 -51.90 -26.22 12.75
CA THR A 311 -51.82 -24.75 12.95
C THR A 311 -50.41 -24.20 12.78
N SER A 312 -50.16 -23.53 11.66
CA SER A 312 -49.08 -22.54 11.55
C SER A 312 -49.50 -21.27 12.31
N ALA A 313 -49.06 -21.11 13.55
CA ALA A 313 -49.17 -19.85 14.29
C ALA A 313 -47.77 -19.38 14.71
N PRO A 314 -47.39 -18.11 14.43
CA PRO A 314 -46.08 -17.58 14.79
C PRO A 314 -45.93 -17.46 16.31
N LEU A 315 -44.81 -17.96 16.85
CA LEU A 315 -44.47 -17.85 18.26
C LEU A 315 -44.07 -16.40 18.58
N GLU A 316 -44.81 -15.75 19.48
CA GLU A 316 -44.34 -14.56 20.18
C GLU A 316 -43.19 -14.97 21.10
N VAL A 317 -42.00 -14.46 20.81
CA VAL A 317 -40.80 -14.69 21.62
C VAL A 317 -40.82 -13.68 22.75
N ASP A 318 -40.80 -14.16 24.00
CA ASP A 318 -40.63 -13.30 25.19
C ASP A 318 -39.43 -12.35 24.98
N GLU A 319 -39.65 -11.04 25.15
CA GLU A 319 -38.64 -9.98 24.90
C GLU A 319 -37.39 -10.11 25.77
N ASP A 320 -37.43 -10.91 26.84
CA ASP A 320 -36.30 -11.13 27.76
C ASP A 320 -35.21 -12.09 27.23
N ASP A 321 -35.42 -12.79 26.10
CA ASP A 321 -34.40 -13.62 25.43
C ASP A 321 -33.81 -12.94 24.17
N TRP A 322 -34.10 -11.64 23.95
CA TRP A 322 -33.51 -10.86 22.86
C TRP A 322 -31.99 -10.67 23.07
N VAL A 323 -31.20 -11.29 22.20
CA VAL A 323 -29.75 -11.11 22.17
C VAL A 323 -29.42 -9.77 21.51
N PRO A 324 -28.69 -8.85 22.19
CA PRO A 324 -28.18 -7.66 21.52
C PRO A 324 -27.32 -8.05 20.32
N LYS A 325 -27.53 -7.40 19.17
CA LYS A 325 -26.65 -7.51 18.00
C LYS A 325 -25.22 -7.23 18.46
N ASP A 326 -24.30 -8.11 18.07
CA ASP A 326 -22.87 -7.92 18.25
C ASP A 326 -22.49 -6.52 17.74
N GLU A 327 -22.14 -5.61 18.65
CA GLU A 327 -21.48 -4.36 18.33
C GLU A 327 -20.08 -4.72 17.80
N VAL A 328 -19.98 -4.78 16.47
CA VAL A 328 -18.70 -4.63 15.79
C VAL A 328 -18.26 -3.20 16.08
N GLU A 329 -17.30 -3.03 17.00
CA GLU A 329 -16.58 -1.77 17.23
C GLU A 329 -15.85 -1.36 15.94
N GLY A 330 -16.58 -0.73 15.02
CA GLY A 330 -16.04 0.12 13.98
C GLY A 330 -15.92 1.53 14.55
N SER A 331 -14.73 1.88 15.04
CA SER A 331 -14.38 3.23 15.47
C SER A 331 -14.47 4.23 14.30
N HIS A 332 -15.65 4.82 14.09
CA HIS A 332 -15.82 6.03 13.29
C HIS A 332 -16.27 7.18 14.18
N ASN A 333 -15.30 7.98 14.61
CA ASN A 333 -15.53 9.20 15.37
C ASN A 333 -15.88 10.34 14.38
N SER A 334 -17.16 10.56 14.11
CA SER A 334 -17.66 11.76 13.41
C SER A 334 -18.21 12.75 14.44
N ARG A 335 -17.40 13.75 14.79
CA ARG A 335 -17.80 14.88 15.61
C ARG A 335 -18.46 15.94 14.70
N ALA A 336 -19.79 15.93 14.63
CA ALA A 336 -20.58 17.02 14.07
C ALA A 336 -20.92 18.02 15.19
N SER A 337 -20.40 19.24 15.05
CA SER A 337 -20.70 20.38 15.91
C SER A 337 -22.06 20.96 15.56
N GLN A 338 -22.88 21.18 16.58
CA GLN A 338 -24.12 21.96 16.54
C GLN A 338 -23.80 23.44 16.31
N ALA A 339 -24.60 24.09 15.46
CA ALA A 339 -24.70 25.54 15.36
C ALA A 339 -25.95 26.03 16.13
N PRO A 340 -25.95 27.23 16.73
CA PRO A 340 -27.16 27.90 17.13
C PRO A 340 -27.57 29.00 16.13
N VAL A 341 -28.89 29.20 16.08
CA VAL A 341 -29.68 30.16 15.29
C VAL A 341 -29.83 31.47 16.06
N VAL A 342 -29.67 32.63 15.38
CA VAL A 342 -30.50 33.89 15.33
C VAL A 342 -29.77 34.81 14.32
N GLY A 343 -30.33 35.67 13.45
CA GLY A 343 -31.64 36.27 13.24
C GLY A 343 -31.58 37.17 11.97
N GLU A 344 -32.72 37.76 11.65
CA GLU A 344 -33.15 38.31 10.36
C GLU A 344 -32.41 39.56 9.83
N THR A 345 -32.48 39.79 8.51
CA THR A 345 -32.97 41.03 7.85
C THR A 345 -32.97 40.88 6.32
N SER A 346 -33.64 41.81 5.65
CA SER A 346 -34.49 41.70 4.48
C SER A 346 -33.87 42.10 3.13
N THR A 347 -34.54 41.65 2.04
CA THR A 347 -34.75 42.32 0.71
C THR A 347 -33.51 42.52 -0.20
N VAL A 348 -33.51 42.44 -1.55
CA VAL A 348 -34.44 42.72 -2.67
C VAL A 348 -34.08 41.81 -3.88
N ARG A 349 -35.05 41.62 -4.78
CA ARG A 349 -35.02 41.02 -6.14
C ARG A 349 -33.93 41.52 -7.10
N GLY A 350 -33.57 40.66 -8.07
CA GLY A 350 -33.00 41.05 -9.37
C GLY A 350 -32.71 39.83 -10.25
N ASP A 351 -33.41 39.75 -11.38
CA ASP A 351 -33.25 38.79 -12.48
C ASP A 351 -31.82 38.83 -13.08
N ASP A 352 -31.35 37.74 -13.72
CA ASP A 352 -31.03 37.71 -15.16
C ASP A 352 -30.20 36.48 -15.61
N HIS A 353 -30.22 36.27 -16.93
CA HIS A 353 -29.99 35.13 -17.82
C HIS A 353 -28.82 34.15 -17.67
N GLY A 354 -29.04 33.00 -18.32
CA GLY A 354 -28.20 31.82 -18.29
C GLY A 354 -26.89 31.89 -19.07
N ASN A 355 -26.03 30.90 -18.85
CA ASN A 355 -25.20 30.36 -19.91
C ASN A 355 -24.77 28.93 -19.62
N ARG A 356 -24.78 28.11 -20.67
CA ARG A 356 -24.35 26.70 -20.71
C ARG A 356 -22.97 26.64 -21.38
N PRO A 357 -22.04 25.84 -20.87
CA PRO A 357 -21.02 25.23 -21.72
C PRO A 357 -21.05 23.70 -21.55
N THR A 358 -21.47 22.94 -22.57
CA THR A 358 -20.60 22.25 -23.55
C THR A 358 -19.58 21.31 -22.91
N VAL A 359 -20.00 20.04 -22.83
CA VAL A 359 -19.19 18.84 -22.56
C VAL A 359 -18.11 18.70 -23.63
N SER A 360 -16.86 18.63 -23.19
CA SER A 360 -15.70 18.28 -24.02
C SER A 360 -15.09 16.98 -23.52
N GLN A 361 -14.60 16.21 -24.48
CA GLN A 361 -14.36 14.77 -24.49
C GLN A 361 -13.38 14.26 -23.42
N ASP A 362 -13.74 13.08 -22.90
CA ASP A 362 -12.94 12.22 -22.05
C ASP A 362 -11.58 11.91 -22.69
N THR A 363 -10.52 12.17 -21.95
CA THR A 363 -9.19 11.61 -22.19
C THR A 363 -8.91 10.64 -21.06
N GLU A 364 -8.82 9.36 -21.42
CA GLU A 364 -8.57 8.24 -20.52
C GLU A 364 -7.22 8.44 -19.80
N GLN A 365 -7.30 8.73 -18.50
CA GLN A 365 -6.18 8.76 -17.57
C GLN A 365 -5.85 7.33 -17.14
N GLU A 366 -4.72 6.80 -17.61
CA GLU A 366 -4.07 5.66 -16.97
C GLU A 366 -3.46 6.11 -15.64
N ASP A 367 -4.28 5.99 -14.59
CA ASP A 367 -3.91 6.21 -13.21
C ASP A 367 -2.92 5.13 -12.77
N SER A 368 -1.62 5.43 -12.83
CA SER A 368 -0.58 4.66 -12.14
C SER A 368 -0.55 5.05 -10.65
N GLY A 369 -1.73 5.06 -10.02
CA GLY A 369 -1.92 4.96 -8.59
C GLY A 369 -2.00 3.48 -8.24
N GLY A 370 -1.09 3.00 -7.39
CA GLY A 370 -1.13 1.62 -6.90
C GLY A 370 -2.43 1.37 -6.16
N GLY A 371 -3.38 0.74 -6.86
CA GLY A 371 -4.58 0.17 -6.28
C GLY A 371 -4.20 -1.01 -5.40
N PHE A 372 -4.33 -0.84 -4.10
CA PHE A 372 -4.55 -1.93 -3.16
C PHE A 372 -6.06 -2.14 -3.11
N MET A 373 -6.53 -3.31 -3.57
CA MET A 373 -7.86 -3.82 -3.27
C MET A 373 -7.69 -5.03 -2.34
N PHE A 374 -8.38 -5.01 -1.20
CA PHE A 374 -8.95 -6.20 -0.55
C PHE A 374 -10.15 -6.64 -1.43
N ASP A 375 -10.51 -7.91 -1.58
CA ASP A 375 -10.55 -9.01 -0.60
C ASP A 375 -9.73 -10.26 -0.97
#